data_AF-A0A183TG56-F1
#
_entry.id   AF-A0A183TG56-F1
#
_cell.length_a   1.000
_cell.length_b   1.000
_cell.length_c   1.000
_cell.angle_alpha   90.00
_cell.angle_beta   90.00
_cell.angle_gamma   90.00
#
_symmetry.space_group_name_H-M   'P 1'
#
loop_
_entity.id
_entity.type
_entity.pdbx_description
1 polymer ?
#
loop_
_entity_poly.entity_id
_entity_poly.type
_entity_poly.pdbx_seq_one_letter_code
_entity_poly.pdbx_strand_id
1 'polypeptide(L)'
;LFAPACLVVWNRRKSLVESGSLSPLEELAFTGLILRRHPRVTEPLQQRQWIMQYLISSETFDLSTELDFCELLADKHRCNYAVWDYRRWLFKECLARSPTLMNMELSRQLSWLSMHPTDASGWSYRAHLLEVWRGKRNAEEEQDKAAFLEQLWQEAKNVDSLLRAVPENEPVWVYRQVSLSLCNGCFYVQEIPSPCN
;
A
#
# COMPACT_ATOMS: atom_id res chain seq x y z
N LEU A 1 -15.44 16.48 -24.80
CA LEU A 1 -15.62 15.83 -23.48
C LEU A 1 -14.77 14.57 -23.46
N PHE A 2 -13.75 14.51 -22.60
CA PHE A 2 -12.97 13.29 -22.41
C PHE A 2 -13.74 12.34 -21.48
N ALA A 3 -13.88 11.08 -21.85
CA ALA A 3 -14.61 10.06 -21.07
C ALA A 3 -13.60 9.09 -20.44
N PRO A 4 -13.18 9.31 -19.17
CA PRO A 4 -12.11 8.54 -18.54
C PRO A 4 -12.46 7.06 -18.31
N ALA A 5 -13.74 6.69 -18.34
CA ALA A 5 -14.18 5.28 -18.24
C ALA A 5 -14.22 4.55 -19.60
N CYS A 6 -13.92 5.22 -20.72
CA CYS A 6 -13.99 4.60 -22.03
C CYS A 6 -12.73 3.76 -22.33
N LEU A 7 -12.83 2.44 -22.22
CA LEU A 7 -11.72 1.50 -22.44
C LEU A 7 -11.07 1.61 -23.83
N VAL A 8 -11.84 1.95 -24.86
CA VAL A 8 -11.34 2.12 -26.23
C VAL A 8 -10.29 3.24 -26.31
N VAL A 9 -10.49 4.32 -25.55
CA VAL A 9 -9.53 5.43 -25.48
C VAL A 9 -8.21 4.93 -24.88
N TRP A 10 -8.26 4.19 -23.78
CA TRP A 10 -7.06 3.66 -23.13
C TRP A 10 -6.31 2.65 -24.01
N ASN A 11 -7.03 1.74 -24.67
CA ASN A 11 -6.41 0.79 -25.60
C ASN A 11 -5.70 1.50 -26.75
N ARG A 12 -6.32 2.56 -27.32
CA ARG A 12 -5.67 3.34 -28.37
C ARG A 12 -4.40 4.04 -27.85
N ARG A 13 -4.43 4.55 -26.62
CA ARG A 13 -3.25 5.20 -26.00
C ARG A 13 -2.13 4.21 -25.73
N LYS A 14 -2.42 2.99 -25.26
CA LYS A 14 -1.43 1.91 -25.12
C LYS A 14 -0.71 1.64 -26.45
N SER A 15 -1.46 1.52 -27.55
CA SER A 15 -0.84 1.33 -28.88
C SER A 15 0.07 2.49 -29.30
N LEU A 16 -0.23 3.73 -28.89
CA LEU A 16 0.64 4.89 -29.17
C LEU A 16 1.92 4.87 -28.33
N VAL A 17 1.84 4.40 -27.09
CA VAL A 17 3.03 4.21 -26.23
C VAL A 17 3.91 3.09 -26.81
N GLU A 18 3.30 1.96 -27.18
CA GLU A 18 4.01 0.82 -27.79
C GLU A 18 4.67 1.17 -29.13
N SER A 19 4.05 2.05 -29.93
CA SER A 19 4.64 2.53 -31.19
C SER A 19 5.69 3.63 -31.00
N GLY A 20 6.00 4.01 -29.75
CA GLY A 20 6.93 5.12 -29.44
C GLY A 20 6.40 6.50 -29.84
N SER A 21 5.12 6.62 -30.21
CA SER A 21 4.49 7.88 -30.62
C SER A 21 4.00 8.72 -29.43
N LEU A 22 3.99 8.14 -28.22
CA LEU A 22 3.61 8.80 -26.98
C LEU A 22 4.60 8.40 -25.88
N SER A 23 5.15 9.39 -25.17
CA SER A 23 6.07 9.11 -24.07
C SER A 23 5.32 8.47 -22.88
N PRO A 24 5.85 7.39 -22.28
CA PRO A 24 5.34 6.83 -21.03
C PRO A 24 5.23 7.88 -19.90
N LEU A 25 6.21 8.78 -19.79
CA LEU A 25 6.23 9.81 -18.74
C LEU A 25 5.13 10.86 -18.96
N GLU A 26 4.90 11.25 -20.22
CA GLU A 26 3.79 12.14 -20.58
C GLU A 26 2.43 11.47 -20.29
N GLU A 27 2.33 10.16 -20.53
CA GLU A 27 1.13 9.39 -20.22
C GLU A 27 0.88 9.28 -18.71
N LEU A 28 1.93 9.13 -17.89
CA LEU A 28 1.81 9.24 -16.43
C LEU A 28 1.33 10.63 -16.01
N ALA A 29 1.84 11.70 -16.60
CA ALA A 29 1.37 13.05 -16.29
C ALA A 29 -0.11 13.22 -16.66
N PHE A 30 -0.52 12.70 -17.83
CA PHE A 30 -1.89 12.75 -18.31
C PHE A 30 -2.87 11.98 -17.41
N THR A 31 -2.57 10.73 -17.05
CA THR A 31 -3.36 9.95 -16.09
C THR A 31 -3.44 10.65 -14.73
N GLY A 32 -2.36 11.30 -14.30
CA GLY A 32 -2.31 12.09 -13.08
C GLY A 32 -3.30 13.25 -13.06
N LEU A 33 -3.43 13.99 -14.16
CA LEU A 33 -4.41 15.08 -14.30
C LEU A 33 -5.85 14.55 -14.22
N ILE A 34 -6.13 13.43 -14.89
CA ILE A 34 -7.46 12.82 -14.90
C ILE A 34 -7.85 12.36 -13.50
N LEU A 35 -6.98 11.65 -12.78
CA LEU A 35 -7.26 11.15 -11.43
C LEU A 35 -7.46 12.28 -10.43
N ARG A 36 -6.72 13.40 -10.57
CA ARG A 36 -6.94 14.60 -9.76
C ARG A 36 -8.32 15.22 -9.96
N ARG A 37 -8.91 15.06 -11.15
CA ARG A 37 -10.23 15.61 -11.54
C ARG A 37 -11.39 14.62 -11.33
N HIS A 38 -11.12 13.33 -11.46
CA HIS A 38 -12.08 12.22 -11.43
C HIS A 38 -11.54 11.07 -10.55
N PRO A 39 -11.39 11.27 -9.23
CA PRO A 39 -10.69 10.33 -8.34
C PRO A 39 -11.38 8.98 -8.14
N ARG A 40 -12.65 8.85 -8.55
CA ARG A 40 -13.44 7.61 -8.46
C ARG A 40 -13.29 6.70 -9.68
N VAL A 41 -12.74 7.21 -10.77
CA VAL A 41 -12.63 6.45 -12.02
C VAL A 41 -11.35 5.63 -11.96
N THR A 42 -11.46 4.32 -12.16
CA THR A 42 -10.37 3.36 -11.92
C THR A 42 -9.52 3.08 -13.15
N GLU A 43 -10.08 3.29 -14.33
CA GLU A 43 -9.44 3.05 -15.62
C GLU A 43 -8.13 3.84 -15.81
N PRO A 44 -8.03 5.14 -15.40
CA PRO A 44 -6.75 5.84 -15.43
C PRO A 44 -5.71 5.23 -14.48
N LEU A 45 -6.11 4.65 -13.34
CA LEU A 45 -5.18 3.94 -12.43
C LEU A 45 -4.69 2.63 -13.07
N GLN A 46 -5.58 1.89 -13.74
CA GLN A 46 -5.19 0.68 -14.49
C GLN A 46 -4.23 1.02 -15.64
N GLN A 47 -4.49 2.13 -16.35
CA GLN A 47 -3.57 2.64 -17.35
C GLN A 47 -2.22 3.02 -16.70
N ARG A 48 -2.25 3.70 -15.56
CA ARG A 48 -1.06 4.08 -14.79
C ARG A 48 -0.23 2.86 -14.40
N GLN A 49 -0.88 1.80 -13.92
CA GLN A 49 -0.24 0.52 -13.62
C GLN A 49 0.44 -0.11 -14.83
N TRP A 50 -0.23 -0.13 -15.99
CA TRP A 50 0.37 -0.65 -17.22
C TRP A 50 1.61 0.15 -17.64
N ILE A 51 1.58 1.49 -17.54
CA ILE A 51 2.75 2.33 -17.84
C ILE A 51 3.87 2.09 -16.84
N MET A 52 3.54 1.98 -15.55
CA MET A 52 4.55 1.72 -14.52
C MET A 52 5.21 0.36 -14.73
N GLN A 53 4.48 -0.68 -15.15
CA GLN A 53 5.09 -1.96 -15.52
C GLN A 53 6.17 -1.77 -16.60
N TYR A 54 5.88 -0.96 -17.60
CA TYR A 54 6.83 -0.62 -18.65
C TYR A 54 8.04 0.15 -18.09
N LEU A 55 7.83 1.17 -17.27
CA LEU A 55 8.90 2.01 -16.71
C LEU A 55 9.79 1.31 -15.67
N ILE A 56 9.21 0.41 -14.88
CA ILE A 56 9.95 -0.43 -13.93
C ILE A 56 10.91 -1.33 -14.69
N SER A 57 10.50 -1.89 -15.83
CA SER A 57 11.35 -2.74 -16.65
C SER A 57 12.52 -1.98 -17.28
N SER A 58 12.37 -0.67 -17.52
CA SER A 58 13.41 0.19 -18.09
C SER A 58 14.22 0.96 -17.04
N GLU A 59 13.99 0.74 -15.74
CA GLU A 59 14.64 1.46 -14.61
C GLU A 59 14.52 2.99 -14.70
N THR A 60 13.49 3.50 -15.40
CA THR A 60 13.27 4.93 -15.63
C THR A 60 12.03 5.42 -14.89
N PHE A 61 11.99 5.22 -13.56
CA PHE A 61 10.89 5.72 -12.74
C PHE A 61 11.38 6.20 -11.37
N ASP A 62 10.71 7.24 -10.86
CA ASP A 62 10.87 7.69 -9.48
C ASP A 62 9.74 7.13 -8.63
N LEU A 63 10.07 6.09 -7.85
CA LEU A 63 9.12 5.44 -6.95
C LEU A 63 8.61 6.39 -5.86
N SER A 64 9.43 7.32 -5.38
CA SER A 64 9.02 8.25 -4.32
C SER A 64 7.91 9.17 -4.82
N THR A 65 8.09 9.75 -6.01
CA THR A 65 7.06 10.58 -6.67
C THR A 65 5.75 9.81 -6.87
N GLU A 66 5.84 8.52 -7.19
CA GLU A 66 4.66 7.69 -7.40
C GLU A 66 3.90 7.39 -6.09
N LEU A 67 4.62 7.16 -5.00
CA LEU A 67 4.05 6.97 -3.67
C LEU A 67 3.43 8.27 -3.14
N ASP A 68 4.08 9.41 -3.34
CA ASP A 68 3.54 10.75 -3.04
C ASP A 68 2.20 10.96 -3.79
N PHE A 69 2.13 10.52 -5.03
CA PHE A 69 0.92 10.61 -5.83
C PHE A 69 -0.21 9.72 -5.30
N CYS A 70 0.10 8.50 -4.83
CA CYS A 70 -0.89 7.63 -4.19
C CYS A 70 -1.48 8.27 -2.93
N GLU A 71 -0.66 8.90 -2.08
CA GLU A 71 -1.12 9.59 -0.87
C GLU A 71 -2.02 10.77 -1.21
N LEU A 72 -1.61 11.58 -2.19
CA LEU A 72 -2.44 12.68 -2.69
C LEU A 72 -3.84 12.20 -3.15
N LEU A 73 -3.92 11.05 -3.81
CA LEU A 73 -5.21 10.49 -4.24
C LEU A 73 -6.02 9.91 -3.09
N ALA A 74 -5.37 9.30 -2.09
CA ALA A 74 -6.01 8.80 -0.88
C ALA A 74 -6.60 9.95 -0.04
N ASP A 75 -5.88 11.07 0.08
CA ASP A 75 -6.35 12.28 0.78
C ASP A 75 -7.59 12.90 0.09
N LYS A 76 -7.62 12.88 -1.24
CA LYS A 76 -8.72 13.44 -2.03
C LYS A 76 -10.03 12.66 -1.92
N HIS A 77 -9.96 11.36 -1.66
CA HIS A 77 -11.13 10.51 -1.57
C HIS A 77 -10.94 9.45 -0.49
N ARG A 78 -11.64 9.64 0.62
CA ARG A 78 -11.65 8.69 1.74
C ARG A 78 -11.91 7.25 1.26
N CYS A 79 -11.16 6.28 1.80
CA CYS A 79 -11.29 4.87 1.46
C CYS A 79 -11.20 4.58 -0.05
N ASN A 80 -10.33 5.28 -0.80
CA ASN A 80 -10.10 4.98 -2.20
C ASN A 80 -9.36 3.63 -2.35
N TYR A 81 -10.10 2.53 -2.28
CA TYR A 81 -9.56 1.18 -2.33
C TYR A 81 -8.72 0.94 -3.58
N ALA A 82 -9.09 1.52 -4.73
CA ALA A 82 -8.36 1.36 -5.99
C ALA A 82 -6.94 1.94 -5.92
N VAL A 83 -6.74 3.05 -5.21
CA VAL A 83 -5.40 3.63 -4.98
C VAL A 83 -4.56 2.72 -4.11
N TRP A 84 -5.15 2.18 -3.03
CA TRP A 84 -4.45 1.26 -2.15
C TRP A 84 -4.14 -0.07 -2.82
N ASP A 85 -5.03 -0.58 -3.68
CA ASP A 85 -4.79 -1.78 -4.48
C ASP A 85 -3.64 -1.57 -5.47
N TYR A 86 -3.63 -0.42 -6.16
CA TYR A 86 -2.51 -0.01 -6.99
C TYR A 86 -1.18 0.08 -6.19
N ARG A 87 -1.23 0.64 -4.98
CA ARG A 87 -0.06 0.71 -4.08
C ARG A 87 0.40 -0.67 -3.58
N ARG A 88 -0.51 -1.66 -3.40
CA ARG A 88 -0.15 -3.07 -3.12
C ARG A 88 0.61 -3.67 -4.29
N TRP A 89 0.16 -3.40 -5.52
CA TRP A 89 0.86 -3.84 -6.72
C TRP A 89 2.27 -3.23 -6.80
N LEU A 90 2.41 -1.90 -6.68
CA LEU A 90 3.71 -1.23 -6.65
C LEU A 90 4.64 -1.81 -5.58
N PHE A 91 4.09 -2.10 -4.41
CA PHE A 91 4.84 -2.68 -3.32
C PHE A 91 5.42 -4.05 -3.67
N LYS A 92 4.62 -4.92 -4.29
CA LYS A 92 5.06 -6.26 -4.72
C LYS A 92 6.13 -6.20 -5.80
N GLU A 93 5.98 -5.31 -6.79
CA GLU A 93 6.92 -5.21 -7.91
C GLU A 93 8.25 -4.55 -7.53
N CYS A 94 8.20 -3.50 -6.70
CA CYS A 94 9.38 -2.65 -6.44
C CYS A 94 9.88 -2.74 -5.00
N LEU A 95 8.99 -2.50 -4.02
CA LEU A 95 9.38 -2.22 -2.63
C LEU A 95 9.76 -3.47 -1.85
N ALA A 96 9.12 -4.60 -2.14
CA ALA A 96 9.35 -5.83 -1.39
C ALA A 96 10.77 -6.38 -1.62
N ARG A 97 11.53 -5.89 -2.61
CA ARG A 97 12.85 -6.41 -3.00
C ARG A 97 13.97 -6.02 -2.04
N SER A 98 13.74 -5.09 -1.10
CA SER A 98 14.76 -4.62 -0.17
C SER A 98 14.17 -4.38 1.24
N PRO A 99 14.84 -4.85 2.32
CA PRO A 99 14.45 -4.53 3.70
C PRO A 99 14.40 -3.02 3.98
N THR A 100 15.29 -2.25 3.36
CA THR A 100 15.32 -0.78 3.50
C THR A 100 14.04 -0.16 2.94
N LEU A 101 13.59 -0.59 1.76
CA LEU A 101 12.35 -0.10 1.14
C LEU A 101 11.11 -0.53 1.93
N MET A 102 11.09 -1.73 2.50
CA MET A 102 10.05 -2.17 3.43
C MET A 102 9.94 -1.23 4.64
N ASN A 103 11.06 -0.94 5.30
CA ASN A 103 11.08 -0.08 6.48
C ASN A 103 10.67 1.37 6.16
N MET A 104 11.12 1.89 5.01
CA MET A 104 10.70 3.20 4.52
C MET A 104 9.18 3.24 4.30
N GLU A 105 8.61 2.23 3.64
CA GLU A 105 7.17 2.18 3.38
C GLU A 105 6.34 2.00 4.65
N LEU A 106 6.79 1.17 5.60
CA LEU A 106 6.12 1.02 6.91
C LEU A 106 6.12 2.33 7.69
N SER A 107 7.23 3.08 7.67
CA SER A 107 7.36 4.38 8.33
C SER A 107 6.47 5.43 7.67
N ARG A 108 6.51 5.48 6.34
CA ARG A 108 5.68 6.36 5.52
C ARG A 108 4.19 6.13 5.76
N GLN A 109 3.78 4.87 5.75
CA GLN A 109 2.38 4.51 5.99
C GLN A 109 1.92 4.77 7.43
N LEU A 110 2.80 4.63 8.42
CA LEU A 110 2.47 4.97 9.81
C LEU A 110 2.23 6.48 9.95
N SER A 111 3.07 7.30 9.31
CA SER A 111 2.89 8.75 9.27
C SER A 111 1.54 9.12 8.66
N TRP A 112 1.20 8.54 7.50
CA TRP A 112 -0.08 8.81 6.84
C TRP A 112 -1.30 8.38 7.69
N LEU A 113 -1.24 7.22 8.34
CA LEU A 113 -2.31 6.72 9.22
C LEU A 113 -2.47 7.52 10.50
N SER A 114 -1.41 8.17 11.00
CA SER A 114 -1.52 9.07 12.16
C SER A 114 -2.43 10.28 11.86
N MET A 115 -2.47 10.73 10.60
CA MET A 115 -3.36 11.78 10.12
C MET A 115 -4.73 11.24 9.71
N HIS A 116 -4.82 9.96 9.35
CA HIS A 116 -6.02 9.29 8.87
C HIS A 116 -6.37 8.04 9.69
N PRO A 117 -6.58 8.16 11.01
CA PRO A 117 -6.69 7.00 11.90
C PRO A 117 -7.92 6.14 11.62
N THR A 118 -8.92 6.65 10.90
CA THR A 118 -10.18 5.94 10.60
C THR A 118 -10.27 5.42 9.16
N ASP A 119 -9.19 5.47 8.38
CA ASP A 119 -9.18 4.98 7.00
C ASP A 119 -8.98 3.45 6.96
N ALA A 120 -10.06 2.73 6.68
CA ALA A 120 -10.05 1.28 6.61
C ALA A 120 -9.12 0.72 5.53
N SER A 121 -8.99 1.41 4.39
CA SER A 121 -8.18 0.93 3.27
C SER A 121 -6.68 1.08 3.57
N GLY A 122 -6.29 2.17 4.25
CA GLY A 122 -4.93 2.40 4.72
C GLY A 122 -4.48 1.40 5.78
N TRP A 123 -5.35 1.05 6.75
CA TRP A 123 -5.06 0.01 7.75
C TRP A 123 -4.96 -1.38 7.10
N SER A 124 -5.86 -1.69 6.16
CA SER A 124 -5.78 -2.92 5.36
C SER A 124 -4.50 -2.98 4.51
N TYR A 125 -4.00 -1.84 4.00
CA TYR A 125 -2.73 -1.79 3.30
C TYR A 125 -1.56 -2.07 4.23
N ARG A 126 -1.55 -1.47 5.43
CA ARG A 126 -0.53 -1.73 6.44
C ARG A 126 -0.45 -3.21 6.84
N ALA A 127 -1.60 -3.87 7.01
CA ALA A 127 -1.65 -5.30 7.31
C ALA A 127 -0.97 -6.13 6.20
N HIS A 128 -1.23 -5.77 4.94
CA HIS A 128 -0.63 -6.44 3.79
C HIS A 128 0.88 -6.29 3.71
N LEU A 129 1.44 -5.14 4.11
CA LEU A 129 2.90 -4.98 4.20
C LEU A 129 3.51 -6.03 5.13
N LEU A 130 2.90 -6.24 6.29
CA LEU A 130 3.35 -7.22 7.28
C LEU A 130 3.15 -8.67 6.79
N GLU A 131 2.04 -8.96 6.10
CA GLU A 131 1.79 -10.27 5.49
C GLU A 131 2.83 -10.60 4.42
N VAL A 132 3.17 -9.63 3.56
CA VAL A 132 4.17 -9.83 2.51
C VAL A 132 5.56 -9.99 3.13
N TRP A 133 5.92 -9.20 4.15
CA TRP A 133 7.18 -9.42 4.88
C TRP A 133 7.22 -10.85 5.44
N ARG A 134 6.16 -11.29 6.11
CA ARG A 134 6.07 -12.66 6.65
C ARG A 134 6.23 -13.71 5.56
N GLY A 135 5.56 -13.55 4.41
CA GLY A 135 5.59 -14.51 3.31
C GLY A 135 6.96 -14.69 2.65
N LYS A 136 7.87 -13.71 2.79
CA LYS A 136 9.24 -13.81 2.27
C LYS A 136 10.18 -14.67 3.10
N ARG A 137 9.74 -15.11 4.28
CA ARG A 137 10.54 -15.86 5.27
C ARG A 137 10.79 -17.32 4.96
N ASN A 138 10.57 -17.75 3.73
CA ASN A 138 10.90 -19.13 3.32
C ASN A 138 12.39 -19.33 3.00
N ALA A 139 13.25 -18.31 3.16
CA ALA A 139 14.69 -18.42 3.06
C ALA A 139 15.39 -17.54 4.13
N GLU A 140 15.94 -18.22 5.14
CA GLU A 140 17.14 -17.90 5.93
C GLU A 140 17.38 -16.46 6.45
N GLU A 141 17.26 -16.27 7.78
CA GLU A 141 18.18 -15.55 8.70
C GLU A 141 17.47 -15.25 10.04
N GLU A 142 18.02 -15.72 11.18
CA GLU A 142 17.46 -15.50 12.53
C GLU A 142 17.35 -13.98 12.87
N GLN A 143 18.16 -13.16 12.22
CA GLN A 143 18.15 -11.70 12.37
C GLN A 143 16.91 -11.05 11.76
N ASP A 144 16.47 -11.46 10.57
CA ASP A 144 15.19 -10.99 9.99
C ASP A 144 14.01 -11.46 10.85
N LYS A 145 14.13 -12.66 11.46
CA LYS A 145 13.14 -13.17 12.40
C LYS A 145 12.89 -12.17 13.54
N ALA A 146 13.95 -11.79 14.23
CA ALA A 146 13.93 -10.85 15.35
C ALA A 146 13.43 -9.46 14.93
N ALA A 147 13.90 -8.92 13.81
CA ALA A 147 13.53 -7.58 13.32
C ALA A 147 12.01 -7.43 13.11
N PHE A 148 11.36 -8.42 12.50
CA PHE A 148 9.90 -8.41 12.32
C PHE A 148 9.14 -8.59 13.64
N LEU A 149 9.65 -9.42 14.56
CA LEU A 149 9.00 -9.61 15.86
C LEU A 149 9.02 -8.30 16.65
N GLU A 150 10.15 -7.57 16.60
CA GLU A 150 10.25 -6.22 17.14
C GLU A 150 9.26 -5.27 16.45
N GLN A 151 9.18 -5.33 15.11
CA GLN A 151 8.19 -4.54 14.37
C GLN A 151 6.76 -4.85 14.83
N LEU A 152 6.37 -6.12 14.92
CA LEU A 152 5.04 -6.53 15.38
C LEU A 152 4.75 -6.07 16.81
N TRP A 153 5.75 -6.07 17.68
CA TRP A 153 5.60 -5.56 19.03
C TRP A 153 5.38 -4.04 19.05
N GLN A 154 6.10 -3.30 18.20
CA GLN A 154 5.87 -1.88 18.02
C GLN A 154 4.48 -1.58 17.41
N GLU A 155 4.00 -2.40 16.47
CA GLU A 155 2.62 -2.32 15.96
C GLU A 155 1.61 -2.49 17.09
N ALA A 156 1.77 -3.52 17.93
CA ALA A 156 0.86 -3.81 19.03
C ALA A 156 0.76 -2.63 20.01
N LYS A 157 1.89 -1.99 20.34
CA LYS A 157 1.92 -0.77 21.17
C LYS A 157 1.17 0.40 20.54
N ASN A 158 1.43 0.66 19.26
CA ASN A 158 0.82 1.78 18.54
C ASN A 158 -0.70 1.60 18.48
N VAL A 159 -1.15 0.38 18.18
CA VAL A 159 -2.57 -0.01 18.13
C VAL A 159 -3.23 0.11 19.49
N ASP A 160 -2.61 -0.41 20.55
CA ASP A 160 -3.14 -0.32 21.92
C ASP A 160 -3.26 1.15 22.39
N SER A 161 -2.25 1.98 22.13
CA SER A 161 -2.31 3.42 22.40
C SER A 161 -3.47 4.09 21.65
N LEU A 162 -3.63 3.79 20.36
CA LEU A 162 -4.68 4.38 19.53
C LEU A 162 -6.09 3.95 19.97
N LEU A 163 -6.27 2.67 20.32
CA LEU A 163 -7.56 2.15 20.80
C LEU A 163 -7.93 2.66 22.20
N ARG A 164 -6.95 2.96 23.06
CA ARG A 164 -7.22 3.65 24.33
C ARG A 164 -7.70 5.08 24.11
N ALA A 165 -7.16 5.76 23.10
CA ALA A 165 -7.57 7.12 22.77
C ALA A 165 -8.92 7.16 22.03
N VAL A 166 -9.18 6.19 21.14
CA VAL A 166 -10.39 6.12 20.30
C VAL A 166 -10.88 4.66 20.22
N PRO A 167 -11.62 4.16 21.22
CA PRO A 167 -12.08 2.77 21.29
C PRO A 167 -13.03 2.35 20.16
N GLU A 168 -13.78 3.28 19.58
CA GLU A 168 -14.74 3.04 18.49
C GLU A 168 -14.10 2.86 17.11
N ASN A 169 -12.77 2.91 17.01
CA ASN A 169 -12.06 2.82 15.73
C ASN A 169 -12.01 1.38 15.19
N GLU A 170 -13.10 0.94 14.55
CA GLU A 170 -13.25 -0.40 13.97
C GLU A 170 -12.08 -0.83 13.06
N PRO A 171 -11.57 0.00 12.11
CA PRO A 171 -10.40 -0.36 11.30
C PRO A 171 -9.18 -0.81 12.12
N VAL A 172 -8.93 -0.16 13.25
CA VAL A 172 -7.79 -0.46 14.11
C VAL A 172 -8.00 -1.77 14.87
N TRP A 173 -9.23 -2.06 15.28
CA TRP A 173 -9.56 -3.38 15.85
C TRP A 173 -9.36 -4.52 14.85
N VAL A 174 -9.79 -4.33 13.60
CA VAL A 174 -9.58 -5.31 12.54
C VAL A 174 -8.08 -5.50 12.28
N TYR A 175 -7.33 -4.40 12.18
CA TYR A 175 -5.88 -4.45 12.03
C TYR A 175 -5.19 -5.21 13.18
N ARG A 176 -5.61 -4.96 14.43
CA ARG A 176 -5.11 -5.66 15.62
C ARG A 176 -5.26 -7.18 15.49
N GLN A 177 -6.43 -7.66 15.05
CA GLN A 177 -6.68 -9.10 14.88
C GLN A 177 -5.72 -9.72 13.85
N VAL A 178 -5.51 -9.02 12.73
CA VAL A 178 -4.56 -9.47 11.70
C VAL A 178 -3.15 -9.50 12.25
N SER A 179 -2.67 -8.42 12.89
CA SER A 179 -1.32 -8.38 13.48
C SER A 179 -1.09 -9.51 14.48
N LEU A 180 -2.07 -9.82 15.33
CA LEU A 180 -1.97 -10.95 16.27
C LEU A 180 -1.92 -12.31 15.57
N SER A 181 -2.67 -12.50 14.48
CA SER A 181 -2.60 -13.73 13.68
C SER A 181 -1.23 -13.94 13.03
N LEU A 182 -0.51 -12.86 12.73
CA LEU A 182 0.87 -12.90 12.23
C LEU A 182 1.85 -13.34 13.33
N CYS A 183 1.58 -12.98 14.60
CA CYS A 183 2.33 -13.47 15.76
C CYS A 183 2.09 -14.97 16.03
N ASN A 184 0.84 -15.44 15.96
CA ASN A 184 0.46 -16.81 16.33
C ASN A 184 1.08 -17.91 15.45
N GLY A 185 1.59 -17.56 14.26
CA GLY A 185 2.40 -18.48 13.46
C GLY A 185 3.88 -18.51 13.81
N CYS A 186 4.37 -17.56 14.60
CA CYS A 186 5.74 -17.50 15.13
C CYS A 186 5.84 -17.95 16.59
N PHE A 187 4.70 -18.07 17.26
CA PHE A 187 4.60 -18.38 18.67
C PHE A 187 3.52 -19.44 18.88
N TYR A 188 3.93 -20.66 19.25
CA TYR A 188 3.14 -21.43 20.22
C TYR A 188 3.20 -20.63 21.52
N VAL A 189 2.36 -19.60 21.66
CA VAL A 189 2.30 -18.77 22.86
C VAL A 189 1.36 -19.44 23.85
N GLN A 190 1.99 -19.95 24.90
CA GLN A 190 1.41 -20.10 26.23
C GLN A 190 0.65 -18.81 26.57
N GLU A 191 -0.66 -18.96 26.79
CA GLU A 191 -1.50 -18.18 27.69
C GLU A 191 -1.17 -16.69 27.81
N ILE A 192 -1.80 -15.88 26.97
CA ILE A 192 -2.13 -14.50 27.35
C ILE A 192 -3.21 -14.62 28.45
N PRO A 193 -3.04 -14.07 29.66
CA PRO A 193 -4.08 -14.11 30.67
C PRO A 193 -5.26 -13.29 30.17
N SER A 194 -6.44 -13.93 30.09
CA SER A 194 -7.72 -13.25 29.88
C SER A 194 -7.89 -12.15 30.91
N PRO A 195 -8.28 -10.93 30.53
CA PRO A 195 -8.82 -10.00 31.50
C PRO A 195 -10.22 -10.51 31.89
N CYS A 196 -10.44 -10.57 33.21
CA CYS A 196 -11.70 -10.86 33.91
C CYS A 196 -11.99 -12.35 34.18
N ASN A 197 -11.66 -12.79 35.39
CA ASN A 197 -12.65 -12.95 36.48
C ASN A 197 -12.07 -12.40 37.77
#